data_AF-A0A817SAJ8-F1
#
_entry.id   AF-A0A817SAJ8-F1
#
_cell.length_a   1.000
_cell.length_b   1.000
_cell.length_c   1.000
_cell.angle_alpha   90.00
_cell.angle_beta   90.00
_cell.angle_gamma   90.00
#
_symmetry.space_group_name_H-M   'P 1'
#
loop_
_entity.id
_entity.type
_entity.pdbx_description
1 polymer ?
#
loop_
_entity_poly.entity_id
_entity_poly.type
_entity_poly.pdbx_seq_one_letter_code
_entity_poly.pdbx_strand_id
1 'polypeptide(L)'
;MNEKKRKTDSFVMMSPMGNNMDETEMKNSNETVNGKGTNSLLSTFNRKRRHTFDVDLKVERVLSLPYASGKFFFKIRLLNGGNHVYICHERFEVHENKIEFNISDHFPVKMTSRVDNFTLDHCYCRISIRKEGRAGRSYEKIGYYDLDLASVAGSGDESKACLLNGYKQTNSSPSNAYLEIRMKLTVLEGDHIFRRPDSDHPYIKKIEQISSNKKIHESFPGLFISIVLFENIF
;
A
#
# COMPACT_ATOMS: atom_id res chain seq x y z
N MET A 1 7.06 -12.94 61.64
CA MET A 1 7.51 -12.14 62.80
C MET A 1 8.53 -11.13 62.30
N ASN A 2 8.16 -9.84 62.37
CA ASN A 2 8.94 -8.60 62.19
C ASN A 2 9.56 -8.37 60.79
N GLU A 3 9.04 -7.52 59.91
CA GLU A 3 8.68 -6.08 60.00
C GLU A 3 9.89 -5.15 60.25
N LYS A 4 10.26 -4.38 59.23
CA LYS A 4 10.86 -3.04 59.41
C LYS A 4 10.56 -2.12 58.21
N LYS A 5 9.50 -1.33 58.38
CA LYS A 5 9.30 -0.01 57.75
C LYS A 5 10.29 1.00 58.34
N ARG A 6 10.68 2.01 57.54
CA ARG A 6 10.66 3.48 57.84
C ARG A 6 11.40 4.23 56.71
N LYS A 7 10.75 5.14 55.96
CA LYS A 7 10.44 6.56 56.27
C LYS A 7 11.71 7.43 56.34
N THR A 8 11.98 8.21 55.29
CA THR A 8 11.80 9.68 55.18
C THR A 8 12.70 10.46 56.12
N ASP A 9 13.59 11.28 55.55
CA ASP A 9 14.03 12.51 56.21
C ASP A 9 14.03 13.68 55.23
N SER A 10 13.37 14.71 55.72
CA SER A 10 13.24 16.08 55.25
C SER A 10 14.55 16.85 55.36
N PHE A 11 14.83 17.72 54.39
CA PHE A 11 15.68 18.88 54.60
C PHE A 11 14.99 20.13 54.06
N VAL A 12 14.93 21.16 54.89
CA VAL A 12 14.11 22.36 54.76
C VAL A 12 15.05 23.58 54.81
N MET A 13 14.78 24.53 53.90
CA MET A 13 15.11 25.97 53.86
C MET A 13 16.54 26.43 53.53
N MET A 14 16.65 27.19 52.43
CA MET A 14 16.82 28.66 52.46
C MET A 14 16.57 29.26 51.06
N SER A 15 15.70 30.27 50.97
CA SER A 15 15.54 31.16 49.81
C SER A 15 16.75 32.11 49.68
N PRO A 16 16.98 32.74 48.51
CA PRO A 16 16.51 34.13 48.40
C PRO A 16 16.01 34.56 47.02
N MET A 17 15.17 35.62 47.08
CA MET A 17 14.90 36.72 46.13
C MET A 17 15.34 36.51 44.66
N GLY A 18 14.44 36.54 43.67
CA GLY A 18 13.44 37.57 43.44
C GLY A 18 13.91 38.40 42.25
N ASN A 19 13.28 38.20 41.08
CA ASN A 19 12.96 39.28 40.16
C ASN A 19 11.89 38.83 39.16
N ASN A 20 10.87 39.67 39.12
CA ASN A 20 9.64 39.60 38.33
C ASN A 20 9.91 39.59 36.83
N MET A 21 9.07 38.87 36.09
CA MET A 21 8.29 39.44 34.99
C MET A 21 7.09 38.53 34.69
N ASP A 22 5.92 39.17 34.66
CA ASP A 22 4.56 38.65 34.61
C ASP A 22 4.25 37.72 33.42
N GLU A 23 3.64 36.56 33.71
CA GLU A 23 2.66 35.92 32.84
C GLU A 23 1.39 35.67 33.65
N THR A 24 0.41 36.57 33.50
CA THR A 24 -0.95 36.34 33.99
C THR A 24 -1.83 35.91 32.82
N GLU A 25 -2.39 34.71 32.95
CA GLU A 25 -3.52 34.18 32.19
C GLU A 25 -4.66 35.21 32.09
N MET A 26 -5.42 35.20 30.99
CA MET A 26 -6.89 35.19 31.09
C MET A 26 -7.58 34.84 29.76
N LYS A 27 -8.44 33.80 29.87
CA LYS A 27 -9.83 33.72 29.37
C LYS A 27 -10.07 33.44 27.88
N ASN A 28 -10.46 32.20 27.63
CA ASN A 28 -11.46 31.85 26.62
C ASN A 28 -12.80 32.52 26.97
N SER A 29 -13.15 33.58 26.25
CA SER A 29 -14.51 34.10 26.16
C SER A 29 -15.15 33.63 24.85
N ASN A 30 -16.24 32.87 24.99
CA ASN A 30 -17.24 32.76 23.95
C ASN A 30 -17.92 34.12 23.82
N GLU A 31 -17.64 34.86 22.74
CA GLU A 31 -18.43 36.01 22.33
C GLU A 31 -18.91 35.87 20.89
N THR A 32 -20.22 35.75 20.79
CA THR A 32 -21.05 36.00 19.62
C THR A 32 -20.82 37.43 19.14
N VAL A 33 -20.22 37.62 17.96
CA VAL A 33 -20.23 38.90 17.27
C VAL A 33 -20.73 38.71 15.84
N ASN A 34 -21.93 39.25 15.60
CA ASN A 34 -22.50 39.52 14.29
C ASN A 34 -21.51 40.37 13.47
N GLY A 35 -20.89 39.75 12.47
CA GLY A 35 -19.99 40.38 11.52
C GLY A 35 -20.43 40.10 10.09
N LYS A 36 -20.77 41.16 9.37
CA LYS A 36 -21.19 41.25 7.97
C LYS A 36 -20.53 40.20 7.05
N GLY A 37 -21.37 39.55 6.25
CA GLY A 37 -20.99 38.58 5.24
C GLY A 37 -19.88 39.10 4.32
N THR A 38 -18.72 38.48 4.45
CA THR A 38 -17.79 38.30 3.35
C THR A 38 -17.80 36.81 3.05
N ASN A 39 -18.10 36.49 1.80
CA ASN A 39 -18.45 35.15 1.37
C ASN A 39 -17.35 34.14 1.74
N SER A 40 -17.74 33.10 2.48
CA SER A 40 -17.03 31.83 2.64
C SER A 40 -16.96 31.11 1.28
N LEU A 41 -16.23 31.71 0.32
CA LEU A 41 -15.97 31.17 -1.02
C LEU A 41 -14.57 30.58 -1.15
N LEU A 42 -13.84 30.43 -0.04
CA LEU A 42 -12.52 29.80 -0.02
C LEU A 42 -12.38 28.79 1.13
N SER A 43 -13.06 27.64 0.99
CA SER A 43 -12.66 26.41 1.71
C SER A 43 -12.96 25.12 0.93
N THR A 44 -13.16 25.22 -0.38
CA THR A 44 -13.42 24.09 -1.29
C THR A 44 -12.14 23.38 -1.74
N PHE A 45 -10.98 24.04 -1.66
CA PHE A 45 -9.70 23.54 -2.23
C PHE A 45 -9.11 22.31 -1.53
N ASN A 46 -9.65 21.87 -0.38
CA ASN A 46 -9.22 20.65 0.32
C ASN A 46 -10.35 19.65 0.56
N ARG A 47 -11.52 19.85 -0.07
CA ARG A 47 -12.61 18.88 0.06
C ARG A 47 -12.23 17.64 -0.75
N LYS A 48 -12.40 16.48 -0.13
CA LYS A 48 -12.21 15.18 -0.76
C LYS A 48 -13.53 14.43 -0.77
N ARG A 49 -13.84 13.79 -1.90
CA ARG A 49 -14.95 12.84 -1.98
C ARG A 49 -14.46 11.48 -1.51
N ARG A 50 -15.34 10.71 -0.87
CA ARG A 50 -15.02 9.37 -0.37
C ARG A 50 -15.68 8.34 -1.27
N HIS A 51 -14.95 7.27 -1.53
CA HIS A 51 -15.38 6.14 -2.33
C HIS A 51 -15.04 4.88 -1.57
N THR A 52 -15.93 3.90 -1.58
CA THR A 52 -15.65 2.54 -1.13
C THR A 52 -15.77 1.64 -2.34
N PHE A 53 -14.71 0.90 -2.65
CA PHE A 53 -14.71 -0.11 -3.70
C PHE A 53 -14.63 -1.50 -3.07
N ASP A 54 -15.29 -2.48 -3.67
CA ASP A 54 -15.00 -3.89 -3.49
C ASP A 54 -13.91 -4.29 -4.47
N VAL A 55 -12.85 -4.91 -3.97
CA VAL A 55 -11.74 -5.42 -4.77
C VAL A 55 -11.89 -6.93 -4.86
N ASP A 56 -12.04 -7.45 -6.07
CA ASP A 56 -11.76 -8.86 -6.40
C ASP A 56 -10.34 -8.93 -6.93
N LEU A 57 -9.45 -9.61 -6.21
CA LEU A 57 -8.04 -9.77 -6.59
C LEU A 57 -7.68 -11.25 -6.63
N LYS A 58 -7.41 -11.74 -7.83
CA LYS A 58 -6.91 -13.08 -8.08
C LYS A 58 -5.41 -13.08 -8.29
N VAL A 59 -4.71 -13.87 -7.48
CA VAL A 59 -3.31 -14.22 -7.70
C VAL A 59 -3.27 -15.49 -8.55
N GLU A 60 -2.90 -15.35 -9.81
CA GLU A 60 -2.96 -16.46 -10.77
C GLU A 60 -1.73 -17.33 -10.68
N ARG A 61 -0.55 -16.76 -10.92
CA ARG A 61 0.70 -17.52 -10.96
C ARG A 61 1.93 -16.64 -10.83
N VAL A 62 3.05 -17.28 -10.52
CA VAL A 62 4.38 -16.68 -10.57
C VAL A 62 5.24 -17.47 -11.55
N LEU A 63 6.00 -16.77 -12.41
CA LEU A 63 6.86 -17.31 -13.45
C LEU A 63 8.33 -16.93 -13.19
N SER A 64 9.25 -17.64 -13.83
CA SER A 64 10.69 -17.35 -13.81
C SER A 64 11.30 -17.32 -12.39
N LEU A 65 10.84 -18.23 -11.52
CA LEU A 65 11.40 -18.35 -10.18
C LEU A 65 12.80 -18.98 -10.22
N PRO A 66 13.79 -18.43 -9.50
CA PRO A 66 15.15 -18.98 -9.43
C PRO A 66 15.26 -20.14 -8.42
N TYR A 67 14.21 -20.94 -8.29
CA TYR A 67 14.15 -22.05 -7.32
C TYR A 67 13.80 -23.34 -8.05
N ALA A 68 14.59 -24.39 -7.83
CA ALA A 68 14.29 -25.73 -8.35
C ALA A 68 13.23 -26.48 -7.52
N SER A 69 13.04 -26.08 -6.25
CA SER A 69 12.07 -26.70 -5.35
C SER A 69 11.71 -25.81 -4.16
N GLY A 70 10.59 -26.15 -3.53
CA GLY A 70 10.09 -25.52 -2.33
C GLY A 70 8.59 -25.32 -2.38
N LYS A 71 8.01 -25.04 -1.21
CA LYS A 71 6.61 -24.70 -1.04
C LYS A 71 6.45 -23.21 -0.87
N PHE A 72 5.52 -22.62 -1.60
CA PHE A 72 5.31 -21.18 -1.61
C PHE A 72 3.86 -20.83 -1.32
N PHE A 73 3.68 -19.59 -0.86
CA PHE A 73 2.40 -18.98 -0.61
C PHE A 73 2.53 -17.48 -0.80
N PHE A 74 1.41 -16.77 -0.90
CA PHE A 74 1.39 -15.33 -0.99
C PHE A 74 0.67 -14.69 0.20
N LYS A 75 0.96 -13.41 0.41
CA LYS A 75 0.28 -12.54 1.35
C LYS A 75 -0.17 -11.28 0.62
N ILE A 76 -1.44 -10.93 0.76
CA ILE A 76 -2.01 -9.65 0.32
C ILE A 76 -2.09 -8.74 1.55
N ARG A 77 -1.63 -7.50 1.41
CA ARG A 77 -1.73 -6.49 2.47
C ARG A 77 -2.08 -5.14 1.87
N LEU A 78 -3.21 -4.61 2.30
CA LEU A 78 -3.58 -3.24 2.00
C LEU A 78 -2.63 -2.27 2.74
N LEU A 79 -2.00 -1.35 2.00
CA LEU A 79 -1.03 -0.41 2.55
C LEU A 79 -1.70 0.87 3.06
N ASN A 80 -2.76 1.30 2.39
CA ASN A 80 -3.63 2.41 2.73
C ASN A 80 -5.05 2.16 2.21
N GLY A 81 -6.04 2.91 2.69
CA GLY A 81 -7.45 2.70 2.32
C GLY A 81 -8.15 1.58 3.11
N GLY A 82 -7.52 1.10 4.19
CA GLY A 82 -8.04 0.06 5.08
C GLY A 82 -6.90 -0.68 5.78
N ASN A 83 -7.21 -1.82 6.38
CA ASN A 83 -6.26 -2.67 7.11
C ASN A 83 -6.36 -4.15 6.71
N HIS A 84 -6.87 -4.43 5.52
CA HIS A 84 -7.02 -5.80 5.02
C HIS A 84 -5.69 -6.53 4.92
N VAL A 85 -5.69 -7.78 5.39
CA VAL A 85 -4.55 -8.69 5.33
C VAL A 85 -5.08 -10.08 5.05
N TYR A 86 -4.65 -10.66 3.94
CA TYR A 86 -4.92 -12.05 3.59
C TYR A 86 -3.62 -12.82 3.46
N ILE A 87 -3.61 -14.05 3.99
CA ILE A 87 -2.49 -14.99 3.88
C ILE A 87 -3.04 -16.26 3.27
N CYS A 88 -2.51 -16.67 2.12
CA CYS A 88 -2.87 -17.94 1.52
C CYS A 88 -2.43 -19.08 2.45
N HIS A 89 -3.40 -19.93 2.84
CA HIS A 89 -3.14 -21.07 3.72
C HIS A 89 -2.52 -22.25 2.95
N GLU A 90 -2.85 -22.39 1.68
CA GLU A 90 -2.32 -23.42 0.80
C GLU A 90 -0.85 -23.19 0.45
N ARG A 91 -0.13 -24.29 0.20
CA ARG A 91 1.30 -24.30 -0.07
C ARG A 91 1.54 -25.00 -1.39
N PHE A 92 2.01 -24.22 -2.36
CA PHE A 92 2.16 -24.65 -3.74
C PHE A 92 3.61 -24.99 -4.04
N GLU A 93 3.82 -26.10 -4.73
CA GLU A 93 5.13 -26.53 -5.17
C GLU A 93 5.53 -25.84 -6.48
N VAL A 94 6.82 -25.63 -6.67
CA VAL A 94 7.36 -25.16 -7.95
C VAL A 94 7.41 -26.30 -8.95
N HIS A 95 6.83 -26.07 -10.12
CA HIS A 95 6.97 -26.92 -11.29
C HIS A 95 7.47 -26.06 -12.45
N GLU A 96 8.56 -26.49 -13.11
CA GLU A 96 9.13 -25.78 -14.27
C GLU A 96 9.34 -24.27 -14.02
N ASN A 97 9.93 -23.92 -12.88
CA ASN A 97 10.20 -22.53 -12.46
C ASN A 97 8.94 -21.64 -12.36
N LYS A 98 7.78 -22.27 -12.23
CA LYS A 98 6.46 -21.63 -12.16
C LYS A 98 5.68 -22.16 -10.96
N ILE A 99 4.75 -21.34 -10.48
CA ILE A 99 3.78 -21.72 -9.45
C ILE A 99 2.41 -21.23 -9.90
N GLU A 100 1.43 -22.11 -9.94
CA GLU A 100 0.03 -21.75 -10.19
C GLU A 100 -0.74 -21.72 -8.86
N PHE A 101 -1.23 -20.54 -8.50
CA PHE A 101 -2.03 -20.33 -7.29
C PHE A 101 -3.52 -20.39 -7.62
N ASN A 102 -3.96 -19.57 -8.58
CA ASN A 102 -5.36 -19.40 -8.97
C ASN A 102 -6.33 -19.14 -7.81
N ILE A 103 -5.89 -18.34 -6.82
CA ILE A 103 -6.70 -18.01 -5.64
C ILE A 103 -7.15 -16.55 -5.71
N SER A 104 -8.45 -16.33 -5.49
CA SER A 104 -9.06 -15.00 -5.32
C SER A 104 -9.21 -14.61 -3.86
N ASP A 105 -9.11 -13.32 -3.59
CA ASP A 105 -9.41 -12.68 -2.32
C ASP A 105 -10.27 -11.44 -2.58
N HIS A 106 -11.24 -11.20 -1.70
CA HIS A 106 -12.20 -10.10 -1.83
C HIS A 106 -12.13 -9.19 -0.61
N PHE A 107 -12.00 -7.89 -0.82
CA PHE A 107 -11.95 -6.94 0.28
C PHE A 107 -12.38 -5.53 -0.09
N PRO A 108 -13.04 -4.80 0.83
CA PRO A 108 -13.37 -3.42 0.60
C PRO A 108 -12.16 -2.50 0.78
N VAL A 109 -12.09 -1.45 -0.01
CA VAL A 109 -11.07 -0.40 0.07
C VAL A 109 -11.72 0.98 0.05
N LYS A 110 -11.30 1.85 0.96
CA LYS A 110 -11.75 3.24 1.06
C LYS A 110 -10.73 4.13 0.39
N MET A 111 -11.16 4.86 -0.63
CA MET A 111 -10.35 5.84 -1.34
C MET A 111 -10.96 7.23 -1.22
N THR A 112 -10.15 8.23 -1.53
CA THR A 112 -10.62 9.60 -1.67
C THR A 112 -10.27 10.15 -3.03
N SER A 113 -11.11 11.03 -3.59
CA SER A 113 -10.76 11.81 -4.77
C SER A 113 -10.79 13.30 -4.47
N ARG A 114 -10.01 14.08 -5.23
CA ARG A 114 -10.07 15.54 -5.13
C ARG A 114 -11.38 16.05 -5.72
N VAL A 115 -11.96 17.09 -5.12
CA VAL A 115 -13.24 17.66 -5.59
C VAL A 115 -13.08 18.52 -6.85
N ASP A 116 -11.88 19.05 -7.10
CA ASP A 116 -11.59 19.91 -8.26
C ASP A 116 -11.49 19.11 -9.57
N ASN A 117 -10.81 17.97 -9.54
CA ASN A 117 -10.49 17.19 -10.72
C ASN A 117 -11.06 15.77 -10.68
N PHE A 118 -11.66 15.33 -9.58
CA PHE A 118 -12.20 13.97 -9.40
C PHE A 118 -11.16 12.85 -9.46
N THR A 119 -9.86 13.15 -9.48
CA THR A 119 -8.79 12.16 -9.50
C THR A 119 -8.70 11.45 -8.16
N LEU A 120 -8.73 10.11 -8.17
CA LEU A 120 -8.51 9.27 -7.00
C LEU A 120 -7.09 9.44 -6.47
N ASP A 121 -6.97 9.55 -5.14
CA ASP A 121 -5.71 9.41 -4.44
C ASP A 121 -5.21 7.96 -4.58
N HIS A 122 -3.91 7.78 -4.81
CA HIS A 122 -3.31 6.46 -4.95
C HIS A 122 -3.60 5.55 -3.75
N CYS A 123 -3.91 4.30 -4.03
CA CYS A 123 -4.22 3.30 -3.02
C CYS A 123 -3.51 2.00 -3.32
N TYR A 124 -2.54 1.63 -2.50
CA TYR A 124 -1.64 0.54 -2.77
C TYR A 124 -2.00 -0.72 -1.97
N CYS A 125 -1.99 -1.85 -2.66
CA CYS A 125 -2.04 -3.17 -2.08
C CYS A 125 -0.74 -3.93 -2.40
N ARG A 126 -0.11 -4.50 -1.37
CA ARG A 126 1.11 -5.29 -1.52
C ARG A 126 0.81 -6.77 -1.59
N ILE A 127 1.22 -7.40 -2.68
CA ILE A 127 1.24 -8.86 -2.85
C ILE A 127 2.67 -9.33 -2.60
N SER A 128 2.90 -10.11 -1.55
CA SER A 128 4.22 -10.65 -1.20
C SER A 128 4.27 -12.14 -1.45
N ILE A 129 5.24 -12.61 -2.24
CA ILE A 129 5.52 -14.03 -2.47
C ILE A 129 6.51 -14.52 -1.42
N ARG A 130 6.20 -15.67 -0.82
CA ARG A 130 6.93 -16.23 0.31
C ARG A 130 7.18 -17.71 0.10
N LYS A 131 8.37 -18.15 0.50
CA LYS A 131 8.73 -19.56 0.54
C LYS A 131 8.63 -20.05 1.97
N GLU A 132 8.05 -21.22 2.16
CA GLU A 132 8.03 -21.93 3.43
C GLU A 132 9.46 -22.24 3.89
N GLY A 133 9.76 -21.89 5.13
CA GLY A 133 11.02 -22.21 5.78
C GLY A 133 11.04 -23.63 6.34
N ARG A 134 12.19 -24.00 6.89
CA ARG A 134 12.39 -25.34 7.49
C ARG A 134 11.36 -25.59 8.60
N ALA A 135 10.77 -26.78 8.59
CA ALA A 135 9.75 -27.24 9.55
C ALA A 135 8.45 -26.41 9.60
N GLY A 136 8.16 -25.59 8.58
CA GLY A 136 6.88 -24.88 8.42
C GLY A 136 6.60 -23.74 9.42
N ARG A 137 7.55 -23.44 10.31
CA ARG A 137 7.40 -22.40 11.37
C ARG A 137 7.97 -21.04 10.99
N SER A 138 8.61 -20.94 9.83
CA SER A 138 9.19 -19.70 9.32
C SER A 138 8.92 -19.55 7.82
N TYR A 139 9.24 -18.38 7.28
CA TYR A 139 9.15 -18.13 5.85
C TYR A 139 10.27 -17.20 5.39
N GLU A 140 10.66 -17.38 4.14
CA GLU A 140 11.57 -16.50 3.42
C GLU A 140 10.75 -15.57 2.53
N LYS A 141 11.11 -14.28 2.50
CA LYS A 141 10.46 -13.29 1.64
C LYS A 141 11.16 -13.29 0.28
N ILE A 142 10.44 -13.71 -0.75
CA ILE A 142 11.00 -13.92 -2.09
C ILE A 142 10.94 -12.64 -2.92
N GLY A 143 9.81 -11.94 -2.82
CA GLY A 143 9.61 -10.68 -3.51
C GLY A 143 8.21 -10.14 -3.23
N TYR A 144 7.95 -8.94 -3.74
CA TYR A 144 6.64 -8.32 -3.62
C TYR A 144 6.31 -7.42 -4.80
N TYR A 145 5.02 -7.19 -5.03
CA TYR A 145 4.52 -6.19 -5.95
C TYR A 145 3.55 -5.26 -5.20
N ASP A 146 3.67 -3.96 -5.43
CA ASP A 146 2.75 -2.95 -4.91
C ASP A 146 1.82 -2.53 -6.06
N LEU A 147 0.60 -3.04 -6.02
CA LEU A 147 -0.47 -2.73 -6.97
C LEU A 147 -1.14 -1.43 -6.56
N ASP A 148 -1.21 -0.45 -7.46
CA ASP A 148 -2.04 0.74 -7.28
C ASP A 148 -3.48 0.47 -7.73
N LEU A 149 -4.35 0.24 -6.76
CA LEU A 149 -5.78 0.01 -6.94
C LEU A 149 -6.48 1.21 -7.59
N ALA A 150 -6.03 2.45 -7.32
CA ALA A 150 -6.65 3.64 -7.91
C ALA A 150 -6.45 3.69 -9.45
N SER A 151 -5.31 3.19 -9.93
CA SER A 151 -4.99 3.12 -11.37
C SER A 151 -5.78 2.06 -12.16
N VAL A 152 -6.50 1.16 -11.48
CA VAL A 152 -7.31 0.11 -12.12
C VAL A 152 -8.81 0.27 -11.84
N ALA A 153 -9.18 1.30 -11.06
CA ALA A 153 -10.56 1.60 -10.74
C ALA A 153 -11.35 1.95 -12.03
N GLY A 154 -12.45 1.25 -12.26
CA GLY A 154 -13.31 1.46 -13.43
C GLY A 154 -12.83 0.81 -14.73
N SER A 155 -11.69 0.11 -14.76
CA SER A 155 -11.21 -0.64 -15.93
C SER A 155 -12.05 -1.88 -16.26
N GLY A 156 -12.96 -2.29 -15.36
CA GLY A 156 -13.62 -3.58 -15.43
C GLY A 156 -12.73 -4.69 -14.89
N ASP A 157 -12.61 -5.77 -15.64
CA ASP A 157 -11.77 -6.92 -15.31
C ASP A 157 -10.41 -6.80 -16.00
N GLU A 158 -9.34 -6.67 -15.23
CA GLU A 158 -8.01 -6.32 -15.71
C GLU A 158 -6.99 -7.41 -15.33
N SER A 159 -6.22 -7.89 -16.32
CA SER A 159 -5.10 -8.81 -16.11
C SER A 159 -3.77 -8.06 -16.20
N LYS A 160 -2.83 -8.39 -15.31
CA LYS A 160 -1.53 -7.73 -15.25
C LYS A 160 -0.41 -8.71 -14.95
N ALA A 161 0.68 -8.62 -15.72
CA ALA A 161 1.95 -9.26 -15.43
C ALA A 161 2.92 -8.22 -14.86
N CYS A 162 3.55 -8.51 -13.72
CA CYS A 162 4.37 -7.54 -13.01
C CYS A 162 5.65 -8.15 -12.43
N LEU A 163 6.75 -7.41 -12.47
CA LEU A 163 8.02 -7.86 -11.91
C LEU A 163 7.98 -7.80 -10.39
N LEU A 164 8.46 -8.86 -9.72
CA LEU A 164 8.62 -8.85 -8.28
C LEU A 164 9.80 -7.98 -7.86
N ASN A 165 9.56 -7.08 -6.91
CA ASN A 165 10.58 -6.29 -6.26
C ASN A 165 11.28 -7.12 -5.18
N GLY A 166 12.60 -6.99 -5.09
CA GLY A 166 13.41 -7.58 -4.01
C GLY A 166 13.29 -6.80 -2.69
N TYR A 167 13.55 -7.48 -1.57
CA TYR A 167 13.66 -6.83 -0.27
C TYR A 167 15.10 -6.38 -0.02
N LYS A 168 15.32 -5.12 0.36
CA LYS A 168 16.67 -4.58 0.63
C LYS A 168 17.46 -5.32 1.71
N GLN A 169 16.78 -6.03 2.61
CA GLN A 169 17.40 -6.73 3.75
C GLN A 169 17.89 -8.13 3.40
N THR A 170 17.44 -8.68 2.28
CA THR A 170 17.90 -9.96 1.75
C THR A 170 18.88 -9.61 0.66
N ASN A 171 20.19 -9.78 0.86
CA ASN A 171 21.23 -9.60 -0.17
C ASN A 171 21.08 -10.55 -1.39
N SER A 172 19.90 -11.15 -1.57
CA SER A 172 19.50 -11.88 -2.75
C SER A 172 19.30 -10.92 -3.91
N SER A 173 19.96 -11.20 -5.04
CA SER A 173 19.72 -10.55 -6.33
C SER A 173 18.21 -10.42 -6.59
N PRO A 174 17.71 -9.28 -7.11
CA PRO A 174 16.30 -9.13 -7.43
C PRO A 174 15.89 -10.24 -8.40
N SER A 175 15.04 -11.15 -7.93
CA SER A 175 14.51 -12.24 -8.75
C SER A 175 13.81 -11.62 -9.95
N ASN A 176 14.15 -12.05 -11.17
CA ASN A 176 13.44 -11.65 -12.38
C ASN A 176 12.11 -12.42 -12.51
N ALA A 177 11.45 -12.67 -11.38
CA ALA A 177 10.22 -13.43 -11.32
C ALA A 177 9.04 -12.51 -11.62
N TYR A 178 8.12 -13.01 -12.43
CA TYR A 178 6.92 -12.29 -12.84
C TYR A 178 5.71 -12.82 -12.08
N LEU A 179 4.89 -11.93 -11.56
CA LEU A 179 3.61 -12.23 -10.93
C LEU A 179 2.49 -11.86 -11.90
N GLU A 180 1.63 -12.83 -12.21
CA GLU A 180 0.40 -12.61 -12.96
C GLU A 180 -0.80 -12.55 -12.00
N ILE A 181 -1.59 -11.49 -12.16
CA ILE A 181 -2.76 -11.19 -11.34
C ILE A 181 -3.92 -10.76 -12.24
N ARG A 182 -5.13 -11.02 -11.75
CA ARG A 182 -6.37 -10.51 -12.34
C ARG A 182 -7.14 -9.76 -11.27
N MET A 183 -7.74 -8.64 -11.62
CA MET A 183 -8.43 -7.80 -10.64
C MET A 183 -9.64 -7.09 -11.22
N LYS A 184 -10.61 -6.84 -10.35
CA LYS A 184 -11.79 -6.06 -10.66
C LYS A 184 -12.17 -5.20 -9.46
N LEU A 185 -12.44 -3.93 -9.70
CA LEU A 185 -12.90 -2.99 -8.69
C LEU A 185 -14.34 -2.59 -8.98
N THR A 186 -15.22 -2.79 -8.00
CA THR A 186 -16.64 -2.42 -8.10
C THR A 186 -16.96 -1.35 -7.06
N VAL A 187 -17.59 -0.24 -7.44
CA VAL A 187 -18.01 0.78 -6.48
C VAL A 187 -19.10 0.21 -5.56
N LEU A 188 -18.86 0.24 -4.25
CA LEU A 188 -19.85 -0.09 -3.21
C LEU A 188 -20.57 1.16 -2.68
N GLU A 189 -19.82 2.25 -2.48
CA GLU A 189 -20.33 3.50 -1.89
C GLU A 189 -19.58 4.70 -2.50
N GLY A 190 -20.27 5.83 -2.64
CA GLY A 190 -19.71 7.08 -3.16
C GLY A 190 -20.14 7.38 -4.58
N ASP A 191 -19.50 8.39 -5.18
CA ASP A 191 -19.83 8.81 -6.55
C ASP A 191 -19.17 7.88 -7.58
N HIS A 192 -19.95 7.42 -8.56
CA HIS A 192 -19.39 6.69 -9.73
C HIS A 192 -18.55 7.58 -10.66
N ILE A 193 -18.45 8.88 -10.37
CA ILE A 193 -17.73 9.88 -11.16
C ILE A 193 -16.37 10.13 -10.49
N PHE A 194 -15.33 9.53 -11.05
CA PHE A 194 -13.95 9.74 -10.65
C PHE A 194 -13.00 9.60 -11.85
N ARG A 195 -11.78 10.10 -11.71
CA ARG A 195 -10.67 9.89 -12.65
C ARG A 195 -9.59 9.03 -12.00
N ARG A 196 -8.93 8.23 -12.81
CA ARG A 196 -7.72 7.51 -12.40
C ARG A 196 -6.55 8.49 -12.27
N PRO A 197 -5.61 8.25 -11.34
CA PRO A 197 -4.37 9.00 -11.30
C PRO A 197 -3.50 8.69 -12.52
N ASP A 198 -2.76 9.70 -13.00
CA ASP A 198 -1.84 9.53 -14.12
C ASP A 198 -0.70 8.56 -13.75
N SER A 199 -0.24 7.78 -14.73
CA SER A 199 0.90 6.86 -14.59
C SER A 199 2.22 7.57 -14.27
N ASP A 200 2.31 8.88 -14.49
CA ASP A 200 3.48 9.73 -14.28
C ASP A 200 3.85 10.01 -12.81
N HIS A 201 3.14 9.40 -11.85
CA HIS A 201 3.37 9.61 -10.43
C HIS A 201 4.81 9.25 -10.02
N PRO A 202 5.51 10.05 -9.17
CA PRO A 202 6.92 9.84 -8.82
C PRO A 202 7.25 8.45 -8.26
N TYR A 203 6.26 7.79 -7.64
CA TYR A 203 6.37 6.41 -7.17
C TYR A 203 6.50 5.41 -8.32
N ILE A 204 5.71 5.58 -9.40
CA ILE A 204 5.78 4.77 -10.62
C ILE A 204 7.08 5.08 -11.38
N LYS A 205 7.44 6.36 -11.52
CA LYS A 205 8.73 6.75 -12.13
C LYS A 205 9.93 6.16 -11.40
N LYS A 206 9.87 6.03 -10.06
CA LYS A 206 10.91 5.36 -9.28
C LYS A 206 10.97 3.86 -9.57
N ILE A 207 9.82 3.19 -9.73
CA ILE A 207 9.76 1.77 -10.13
C ILE A 207 10.27 1.59 -11.57
N GLU A 208 9.87 2.45 -12.49
CA GLU A 208 10.29 2.43 -13.89
C GLU A 208 11.78 2.73 -14.04
N GLN A 209 12.33 3.71 -13.31
CA GLN A 209 13.77 3.99 -13.26
C GLN A 209 14.58 2.82 -12.68
N ILE A 210 14.04 2.11 -11.68
CA ILE A 210 14.68 0.88 -11.17
C ILE A 210 14.65 -0.23 -12.24
N SER A 211 13.56 -0.31 -13.02
CA SER A 211 13.40 -1.29 -14.09
C SER A 211 14.26 -0.99 -15.33
N SER A 212 14.37 0.28 -15.73
CA SER A 212 15.11 0.72 -16.92
C SER A 212 16.63 0.81 -16.72
N ASN A 213 17.09 0.86 -15.46
CA ASN A 213 18.51 0.67 -15.14
C ASN A 213 18.97 -0.80 -15.26
N LYS A 214 18.05 -1.76 -15.39
CA LYS A 214 18.39 -3.10 -15.91
C LYS A 214 18.29 -3.03 -17.43
N LYS A 215 19.42 -3.11 -18.13
CA LYS A 215 19.45 -3.37 -19.58
C LYS A 215 18.64 -4.64 -19.87
N ILE A 216 17.38 -4.49 -20.26
CA ILE A 216 16.61 -5.52 -20.94
C ILE A 216 16.59 -5.12 -22.41
N HIS A 217 17.74 -5.31 -23.04
CA HIS A 217 17.83 -5.42 -24.48
C HIS A 217 18.58 -6.74 -24.67
N GLU A 218 17.93 -7.71 -25.33
CA GLU A 218 18.37 -9.09 -25.55
C GLU A 218 18.03 -10.08 -24.42
N SER A 219 16.85 -10.72 -24.52
CA SER A 219 16.71 -12.14 -24.14
C SER A 219 15.39 -12.81 -24.53
N PHE A 220 14.35 -12.12 -25.00
CA PHE A 220 13.11 -12.82 -25.42
C PHE A 220 12.39 -12.15 -26.60
N PRO A 221 12.67 -12.54 -27.85
CA PRO A 221 11.94 -12.03 -29.02
C PRO A 221 10.47 -12.50 -29.08
N GLY A 222 10.06 -13.47 -28.25
CA GLY A 222 8.70 -14.03 -28.26
C GLY A 222 7.68 -13.31 -27.36
N LEU A 223 8.10 -12.44 -26.43
CA LEU A 223 7.18 -11.81 -25.47
C LEU A 223 6.59 -10.48 -25.97
N PHE A 224 7.25 -9.84 -26.94
CA PHE A 224 6.76 -8.58 -27.53
C PHE A 224 5.57 -8.79 -28.48
N ILE A 225 5.46 -9.95 -29.12
CA ILE A 225 4.36 -10.21 -30.08
C ILE A 225 3.00 -10.28 -29.35
N SER A 226 2.95 -10.83 -28.14
CA SER A 226 1.70 -10.92 -27.38
C SER A 226 1.27 -9.59 -26.74
N ILE A 227 2.22 -8.71 -26.39
CA ILE A 227 1.91 -7.40 -25.80
C ILE A 227 1.46 -6.41 -26.87
N VAL A 228 2.10 -6.40 -28.05
CA VAL A 228 1.74 -5.49 -29.16
C VAL A 228 0.43 -5.89 -29.85
N LEU A 229 0.06 -7.18 -29.83
CA LEU A 229 -1.23 -7.63 -30.36
C LEU A 229 -2.42 -7.29 -29.45
N PHE A 230 -2.21 -7.09 -28.14
CA PHE A 230 -3.30 -6.76 -27.21
C PHE A 230 -3.66 -5.26 -27.23
N GLU A 231 -2.72 -4.37 -27.56
CA GLU A 231 -3.00 -2.93 -27.70
C GLU A 231 -3.58 -2.52 -29.07
N ASN A 232 -3.68 -3.44 -30.04
CA ASN A 232 -4.25 -3.15 -31.38
C ASN A 232 -5.59 -3.83 -31.67
N ILE A 233 -6.28 -4.34 -30.64
CA ILE A 233 -7.66 -4.81 -30.76
C ILE A 233 -8.46 -4.19 -29.61
N PHE A 234 -8.69 -2.88 -29.67
CA PHE A 234 -9.93 -2.17 -29.30
C PHE A 234 -9.78 -0.67 -29.59
#